data_AF-A0AAE9JMJ1-F1
#
_entry.id   AF-A0AAE9JMJ1-F1
#
_cell.length_a   1.000
_cell.length_b   1.000
_cell.length_c   1.000
_cell.angle_alpha   90.00
_cell.angle_beta   90.00
_cell.angle_gamma   90.00
#
_symmetry.space_group_name_H-M   'P 1'
#
loop_
_entity.id
_entity.type
_entity.pdbx_description
1 polymer ?
#
loop_
_entity_poly.entity_id
_entity_poly.type
_entity_poly.pdbx_seq_one_letter_code
_entity_poly.pdbx_strand_id
1 'polypeptide(L)'
;MSPGDANEKISIDQEIGELDQWKMAEILDMADIDVVDPKIEIFKNFREAQISFSRLSMENVEELKTMFKNSTVLQNFRIGSVSNFDIIHELLSTHGQPFLDTVEVNRVRTSWFFKIPNDPEKVIRISLFAILMEIARIPKSEVPRGATILG
;
A
#
# COMPACT_ATOMS: atom_id res chain seq x y z
N MET A 1 7.33 25.97 -20.52
CA MET A 1 7.72 24.84 -19.66
C MET A 1 6.64 23.79 -19.83
N SER A 2 7.00 22.57 -20.25
CA SER A 2 6.04 21.48 -20.47
C SER A 2 5.74 20.76 -19.15
N PRO A 3 4.52 20.26 -18.93
CA PRO A 3 4.12 19.65 -17.66
C PRO A 3 4.72 18.24 -17.57
N GLY A 4 5.76 18.14 -16.77
CA GLY A 4 6.52 16.94 -16.47
C GLY A 4 7.45 17.25 -15.30
N ASP A 5 6.95 18.02 -14.33
CA ASP A 5 7.67 18.29 -13.10
C ASP A 5 7.88 16.94 -12.42
N ALA A 6 9.11 16.45 -12.48
CA ALA A 6 9.52 15.33 -11.66
C ALA A 6 9.26 15.76 -10.21
N ASN A 7 8.42 15.00 -9.49
CA ASN A 7 8.20 15.22 -8.07
C ASN A 7 9.56 15.36 -7.37
N GLU A 8 9.61 16.24 -6.37
CA GLU A 8 10.79 16.38 -5.54
C GLU A 8 11.13 15.02 -4.93
N LYS A 9 12.39 14.60 -5.04
CA LYS A 9 12.85 13.32 -4.51
C LYS A 9 13.52 13.52 -3.17
N ILE A 10 13.09 12.78 -2.16
CA ILE A 10 13.72 12.80 -0.84
C ILE A 10 14.09 11.39 -0.40
N SER A 11 15.10 11.28 0.46
CA SER A 11 15.30 10.10 1.28
C SER A 11 14.70 10.38 2.65
N ILE A 12 13.82 9.50 3.14
CA ILE A 12 13.39 9.54 4.53
C ILE A 12 14.20 8.49 5.26
N ASP A 13 15.20 8.94 6.00
CA ASP A 13 16.07 8.06 6.75
C ASP A 13 15.49 7.71 8.12
N GLN A 14 16.26 6.91 8.85
CA GLN A 14 15.88 6.46 10.18
C GLN A 14 15.86 7.61 11.20
N GLU A 15 16.60 8.69 10.98
CA GLU A 15 16.65 9.83 11.91
C GLU A 15 15.28 10.52 11.97
N ILE A 16 14.62 10.71 10.81
CA ILE A 16 13.24 11.22 10.77
C ILE A 16 12.27 10.26 11.48
N GLY A 17 12.43 8.95 11.26
CA GLY A 17 11.62 7.91 11.91
C GLY A 17 11.72 7.90 13.44
N GLU A 18 12.81 8.46 14.00
CA GLU A 18 13.03 8.53 15.45
C GLU A 18 12.45 9.78 16.11
N LEU A 19 12.01 10.77 15.34
CA LEU A 19 11.40 12.00 15.88
C LEU A 19 10.07 11.71 16.59
N ASP A 20 9.85 12.36 17.74
CA ASP A 20 8.60 12.22 18.50
C ASP A 20 7.39 12.63 17.65
N GLN A 21 7.53 13.68 16.83
CA GLN A 21 6.49 14.13 15.90
C GLN A 21 6.10 13.03 14.91
N TRP A 22 7.09 12.30 14.40
CA TRP A 22 6.87 11.22 13.45
C TRP A 22 6.21 10.01 14.12
N LYS A 23 6.65 9.68 15.34
CA LYS A 23 6.10 8.56 16.14
C LYS A 23 4.68 8.82 16.63
N MET A 24 4.31 10.08 16.88
CA MET A 24 2.99 10.46 17.38
C MET A 24 1.98 10.77 16.28
N ALA A 25 2.42 10.97 15.03
CA ALA A 25 1.54 11.29 13.93
C ALA A 25 0.71 10.07 13.50
N GLU A 26 -0.60 10.28 13.36
CA GLU A 26 -1.53 9.24 12.90
C GLU A 26 -1.73 9.23 11.38
N ILE A 27 -1.54 10.39 10.73
CA ILE A 27 -1.81 10.58 9.31
C ILE A 27 -0.58 11.19 8.65
N LEU A 28 -0.13 10.57 7.56
CA LEU A 28 0.95 11.07 6.72
C LEU A 28 0.41 11.44 5.34
N ASP A 29 0.69 12.65 4.87
CA ASP A 29 0.42 13.06 3.49
C ASP A 29 1.69 13.63 2.86
N MET A 30 2.23 12.86 1.92
CA MET A 30 3.45 13.13 1.16
C MET A 30 3.26 12.65 -0.30
N ALA A 31 2.05 12.83 -0.84
CA ALA A 31 1.70 12.36 -2.18
C ALA A 31 2.54 13.00 -3.30
N ASP A 32 2.95 14.26 -3.10
CA ASP A 32 3.63 15.08 -4.09
C ASP A 32 5.16 14.96 -4.01
N ILE A 33 5.68 14.10 -3.11
CA ILE A 33 7.11 13.92 -2.87
C ILE A 33 7.47 12.45 -3.09
N ASP A 34 8.40 12.19 -3.99
CA ASP A 34 8.87 10.84 -4.29
C ASP A 34 9.93 10.40 -3.27
N VAL A 35 9.56 9.47 -2.40
CA VAL A 35 10.48 8.86 -1.44
C VAL A 35 11.36 7.83 -2.16
N VAL A 36 12.68 7.98 -2.01
CA VAL A 36 13.70 7.10 -2.55
C VAL A 36 14.09 6.07 -1.49
N ASP A 37 14.07 4.78 -1.89
CA ASP A 37 14.45 3.63 -1.07
C ASP A 37 13.92 3.67 0.38
N PRO A 38 12.58 3.80 0.58
CA PRO A 38 12.00 3.91 1.91
C PRO A 38 12.21 2.65 2.74
N LYS A 39 12.60 2.82 4.00
CA LYS A 39 12.50 1.76 5.02
C LYS A 39 11.05 1.67 5.50
N ILE A 40 10.33 0.59 5.17
CA ILE A 40 8.89 0.48 5.47
C ILE A 40 8.56 0.60 6.96
N GLU A 41 9.46 0.14 7.83
CA GLU A 41 9.28 0.17 9.28
C GLU A 41 9.06 1.57 9.87
N ILE A 42 9.54 2.63 9.21
CA ILE A 42 9.39 4.00 9.71
C ILE A 42 7.92 4.44 9.67
N PHE A 43 7.08 3.78 8.87
CA PHE A 43 5.66 4.13 8.74
C PHE A 43 4.75 3.38 9.73
N LYS A 44 5.31 2.56 10.63
CA LYS A 44 4.54 1.64 11.51
C LYS A 44 3.57 2.31 12.49
N ASN A 45 3.71 3.61 12.74
CA ASN A 45 2.88 4.33 13.70
C ASN A 45 1.67 5.01 13.04
N PHE A 46 1.69 5.18 11.72
CA PHE A 46 0.60 5.84 11.02
C PHE A 46 -0.62 4.91 10.92
N ARG A 47 -1.78 5.49 11.19
CA ARG A 47 -3.08 4.88 10.88
C ARG A 47 -3.33 4.94 9.37
N GLU A 48 -3.05 6.08 8.77
CA GLU A 48 -3.29 6.37 7.36
C GLU A 48 -2.08 7.05 6.73
N ALA A 49 -1.76 6.70 5.49
CA ALA A 49 -0.67 7.33 4.77
C ALA A 49 -1.00 7.49 3.28
N GLN A 50 -0.63 8.63 2.71
CA GLN A 50 -0.57 8.87 1.28
C GLN A 50 0.85 9.28 0.93
N ILE A 51 1.56 8.44 0.17
CA ILE A 51 3.00 8.58 -0.06
C ILE A 51 3.28 8.27 -1.53
N SER A 52 4.26 8.93 -2.16
CA SER A 52 4.79 8.48 -3.44
C SER A 52 6.14 7.80 -3.24
N PHE A 53 6.35 6.63 -3.84
CA PHE A 53 7.66 5.99 -3.89
C PHE A 53 8.23 6.16 -5.29
N SER A 54 9.48 6.58 -5.37
CA SER A 54 10.20 6.65 -6.65
C SER A 54 10.26 5.30 -7.37
N ARG A 55 10.30 4.20 -6.60
CA ARG A 55 10.15 2.83 -7.05
C ARG A 55 9.48 2.00 -5.96
N LEU A 56 8.41 1.30 -6.31
CA LEU A 56 7.79 0.29 -5.46
C LEU A 56 8.33 -1.09 -5.85
N SER A 57 8.86 -1.85 -4.90
CA SER A 57 9.31 -3.24 -5.10
C SER A 57 8.38 -4.25 -4.44
N MET A 58 8.43 -5.52 -4.86
CA MET A 58 7.65 -6.58 -4.22
C MET A 58 8.08 -6.82 -2.77
N GLU A 59 9.35 -6.58 -2.44
CA GLU A 59 9.84 -6.58 -1.05
C GLU A 59 9.11 -5.53 -0.20
N ASN A 60 8.95 -4.30 -0.70
CA ASN A 60 8.16 -3.28 0.00
C ASN A 60 6.71 -3.73 0.21
N VAL A 61 6.09 -4.38 -0.78
CA VAL A 61 4.71 -4.89 -0.67
C VAL A 61 4.60 -5.96 0.41
N GLU A 62 5.55 -6.90 0.48
CA GLU A 62 5.57 -7.94 1.51
C GLU A 62 5.82 -7.39 2.92
N GLU A 63 6.73 -6.41 3.05
CA GLU A 63 6.98 -5.72 4.32
C GLU A 63 5.73 -4.96 4.79
N LEU A 64 5.10 -4.19 3.90
CA LEU A 64 3.84 -3.50 4.18
C LEU A 64 2.74 -4.49 4.58
N LYS A 65 2.58 -5.58 3.84
CA LYS A 65 1.61 -6.64 4.17
C LYS A 65 1.88 -7.23 5.54
N THR A 66 3.13 -7.50 5.88
CA THR A 66 3.54 -8.04 7.19
C THR A 66 3.27 -7.02 8.31
N MET A 67 3.60 -5.75 8.08
CA MET A 67 3.32 -4.66 9.00
C MET A 67 1.81 -4.51 9.25
N PHE A 68 0.99 -4.56 8.20
CA PHE A 68 -0.47 -4.54 8.30
C PHE A 68 -1.03 -5.77 9.00
N LYS A 69 -0.42 -6.96 8.87
CA LYS A 69 -0.83 -8.17 9.61
C LYS A 69 -0.60 -8.01 11.12
N ASN A 70 0.50 -7.38 11.51
CA ASN A 70 0.95 -7.32 12.90
C ASN A 70 0.46 -6.07 13.66
N SER A 71 0.08 -5.00 12.96
CA SER A 71 -0.39 -3.76 13.58
C SER A 71 -1.89 -3.74 13.80
N THR A 72 -2.34 -3.24 14.95
CA THR A 72 -3.76 -2.92 15.19
C THR A 72 -4.13 -1.48 14.82
N VAL A 73 -3.13 -0.64 14.55
CA VAL A 73 -3.30 0.80 14.27
C VAL A 73 -3.50 1.04 12.78
N LEU A 74 -2.69 0.44 11.92
CA LEU A 74 -2.68 0.68 10.48
C LEU A 74 -4.04 0.35 9.85
N GLN A 75 -4.62 1.31 9.12
CA GLN A 75 -5.90 1.13 8.43
C GLN A 75 -5.78 1.23 6.92
N ASN A 76 -5.08 2.24 6.38
CA ASN A 76 -5.10 2.46 4.93
C ASN A 76 -3.89 3.26 4.42
N PHE A 77 -3.09 2.66 3.55
CA PHE A 77 -1.97 3.32 2.89
C PHE A 77 -2.19 3.37 1.38
N ARG A 78 -2.01 4.55 0.79
CA ARG A 78 -2.00 4.80 -0.65
C ARG A 78 -0.60 5.16 -1.10
N ILE A 79 -0.05 4.35 -2.00
CA ILE A 79 1.33 4.48 -2.47
C ILE A 79 1.32 4.74 -3.98
N GLY A 80 1.70 5.95 -4.35
CA GLY A 80 1.97 6.33 -5.74
C GLY A 80 3.27 5.70 -6.23
N SER A 81 3.31 5.33 -7.51
CA SER A 81 4.51 4.88 -8.22
C SER A 81 4.35 5.11 -9.72
N VAL A 82 5.46 5.30 -10.43
CA VAL A 82 5.48 5.52 -11.89
C VAL A 82 4.91 4.31 -12.65
N SER A 83 5.02 3.10 -12.10
CA SER A 83 4.42 1.89 -12.68
C SER A 83 4.29 0.78 -11.64
N ASN A 84 3.17 0.04 -11.69
CA ASN A 84 2.93 -1.18 -10.91
C ASN A 84 3.05 -2.47 -11.74
N PHE A 85 3.56 -2.39 -12.97
CA PHE A 85 3.56 -3.52 -13.91
C PHE A 85 4.38 -4.72 -13.42
N ASP A 86 5.53 -4.49 -12.78
CA ASP A 86 6.34 -5.58 -12.22
C ASP A 86 5.61 -6.20 -11.01
N ILE A 87 5.06 -5.37 -10.13
CA ILE A 87 4.32 -5.79 -8.93
C ILE A 87 3.10 -6.65 -9.28
N ILE A 88 2.32 -6.28 -10.30
CA ILE A 88 1.15 -7.07 -10.70
C ILE A 88 1.57 -8.47 -11.18
N HIS A 89 2.65 -8.59 -11.93
CA HIS A 89 3.16 -9.89 -12.39
C HIS A 89 3.65 -10.76 -11.23
N GLU A 90 4.36 -10.16 -10.27
CA GLU A 90 4.83 -10.87 -9.08
C GLU A 90 3.68 -11.32 -8.18
N LEU A 91 2.69 -10.46 -7.92
CA LEU A 91 1.48 -10.82 -7.18
C LEU A 91 0.68 -11.93 -7.88
N LEU A 92 0.54 -11.87 -9.20
CA LEU A 92 -0.10 -12.92 -9.98
C LEU A 92 0.62 -14.26 -9.83
N SER A 93 1.96 -14.25 -9.91
CA SER A 93 2.79 -15.45 -9.79
C SER A 93 2.74 -16.05 -8.38
N THR A 94 2.77 -15.21 -7.35
CA THR A 94 2.85 -15.64 -5.95
C THR A 94 1.50 -15.96 -5.31
N HIS A 95 0.43 -15.29 -5.75
CA HIS A 95 -0.88 -15.33 -5.10
C HIS A 95 -2.02 -15.74 -6.04
N GLY A 96 -1.73 -15.96 -7.32
CA GLY A 96 -2.71 -16.36 -8.31
C GLY A 96 -3.63 -15.21 -8.73
N GLN A 97 -4.78 -15.59 -9.29
CA GLN A 97 -5.69 -14.64 -9.93
C GLN A 97 -6.28 -13.63 -8.92
N PRO A 98 -6.21 -12.31 -9.20
CA PRO A 98 -6.87 -11.30 -8.40
C PRO A 98 -8.38 -11.35 -8.60
N PHE A 99 -9.09 -10.71 -7.69
CA PHE A 99 -10.41 -10.20 -8.00
C PHE A 99 -10.27 -8.95 -8.88
N LEU A 100 -11.00 -8.92 -10.00
CA LEU A 100 -11.06 -7.78 -10.90
C LEU A 100 -12.34 -7.01 -10.64
N ASP A 101 -12.20 -5.71 -10.38
CA ASP A 101 -13.33 -4.81 -10.23
C ASP A 101 -13.18 -3.60 -11.16
N THR A 102 -14.31 -3.06 -11.63
CA THR A 102 -14.33 -1.84 -12.44
C THR A 102 -14.87 -0.71 -11.57
N VAL A 103 -13.98 0.12 -11.06
CA VAL A 103 -14.34 1.18 -10.09
C VAL A 103 -14.89 2.42 -10.79
N GLU A 104 -14.40 2.69 -12.01
CA GLU A 104 -14.89 3.74 -12.92
C GLU A 104 -14.79 3.24 -14.36
N VAL A 105 -15.47 3.91 -15.30
CA VAL A 105 -15.37 3.60 -16.74
C VAL A 105 -13.89 3.56 -17.14
N ASN A 106 -13.40 2.39 -17.54
CA ASN A 106 -12.03 2.10 -17.96
C ASN A 106 -10.95 2.10 -16.86
N ARG A 107 -11.31 2.09 -15.56
CA ARG A 107 -10.34 1.86 -14.47
C ARG A 107 -10.57 0.50 -13.82
N VAL A 108 -9.76 -0.46 -14.25
CA VAL A 108 -9.71 -1.79 -13.63
C VAL A 108 -8.88 -1.69 -12.36
N ARG A 109 -9.46 -2.12 -11.25
CA ARG A 109 -8.78 -2.37 -9.99
C ARG A 109 -8.57 -3.87 -9.86
N THR A 110 -7.32 -4.28 -9.70
CA THR A 110 -6.99 -5.67 -9.35
C THR A 110 -6.81 -5.76 -7.84
N SER A 111 -7.34 -6.79 -7.19
CA SER A 111 -7.28 -6.88 -5.73
C SER A 111 -7.04 -8.30 -5.23
N TRP A 112 -6.21 -8.39 -4.20
CA TRP A 112 -5.99 -9.60 -3.41
C TRP A 112 -6.42 -9.35 -1.97
N PHE A 113 -6.95 -10.38 -1.33
CA PHE A 113 -7.45 -10.32 0.04
C PHE A 113 -6.71 -11.34 0.89
N PHE A 114 -6.22 -10.95 2.06
CA PHE A 114 -5.42 -11.79 2.94
C PHE A 114 -6.02 -11.84 4.35
N LYS A 115 -6.06 -13.02 4.96
CA LYS A 115 -6.45 -13.21 6.35
C LYS A 115 -5.48 -12.49 7.28
N ILE A 116 -6.03 -11.98 8.39
CA ILE A 116 -5.27 -11.51 9.53
C ILE A 116 -5.35 -12.61 10.60
N PRO A 117 -4.24 -13.22 11.05
CA PRO A 117 -4.29 -14.40 11.92
C PRO A 117 -5.13 -14.24 13.20
N ASN A 118 -5.12 -13.04 13.79
CA ASN A 118 -5.78 -12.76 15.08
C ASN A 118 -7.01 -11.85 14.94
N ASP A 119 -7.53 -11.62 13.73
CA ASP A 119 -8.69 -10.77 13.50
C ASP A 119 -9.59 -11.40 12.42
N PRO A 120 -10.59 -12.22 12.81
CA PRO A 120 -11.45 -12.93 11.85
C PRO A 120 -12.46 -12.01 11.16
N GLU A 121 -12.69 -10.81 11.71
CA GLU A 121 -13.66 -9.83 11.22
C GLU A 121 -13.07 -8.90 10.17
N LYS A 122 -11.74 -8.88 10.02
CA LYS A 122 -11.04 -8.05 9.03
C LYS A 122 -10.12 -8.86 8.14
N VAL A 123 -9.84 -8.31 6.96
CA VAL A 123 -8.84 -8.81 6.03
C VAL A 123 -7.96 -7.67 5.55
N ILE A 124 -6.77 -7.99 5.05
CA ILE A 124 -5.94 -7.03 4.32
C ILE A 124 -6.33 -7.10 2.85
N ARG A 125 -6.67 -5.96 2.26
CA ARG A 125 -6.82 -5.79 0.82
C ARG A 125 -5.57 -5.13 0.27
N ILE A 126 -4.97 -5.71 -0.76
CA ILE A 126 -3.99 -5.03 -1.62
C ILE A 126 -4.66 -4.82 -2.97
N SER A 127 -4.78 -3.56 -3.37
CA SER A 127 -5.38 -3.14 -4.63
C SER A 127 -4.35 -2.45 -5.49
N LEU A 128 -4.25 -2.83 -6.77
CA LEU A 128 -3.46 -2.11 -7.76
C LEU A 128 -4.34 -1.38 -8.76
N PHE A 129 -3.94 -0.15 -9.04
CA PHE A 129 -4.33 0.67 -10.16
C PHE A 129 -3.09 0.93 -11.03
N ALA A 130 -3.26 1.57 -12.19
CA ALA A 130 -2.17 1.82 -13.14
C ALA A 130 -0.90 2.42 -12.51
N ILE A 131 -1.06 3.38 -11.58
CA ILE A 131 0.03 4.15 -10.94
C ILE A 131 -0.08 4.24 -9.41
N LEU A 132 -1.02 3.47 -8.82
CA LEU A 132 -1.32 3.55 -7.39
C LEU A 132 -1.49 2.15 -6.84
N MET A 133 -0.86 1.87 -5.72
CA MET A 133 -1.22 0.74 -4.84
C MET A 133 -1.98 1.27 -3.63
N GLU A 134 -3.02 0.56 -3.22
CA GLU A 134 -3.64 0.75 -1.91
C GLU A 134 -3.50 -0.53 -1.11
N ILE A 135 -3.06 -0.43 0.14
CA ILE A 135 -3.11 -1.52 1.11
C ILE A 135 -3.96 -1.06 2.31
N ALA A 136 -4.99 -1.85 2.63
CA ALA A 136 -5.96 -1.47 3.65
C ALA A 136 -6.40 -2.67 4.50
N ARG A 137 -6.72 -2.41 5.77
CA ARG A 137 -7.54 -3.32 6.58
C ARG A 137 -9.01 -3.00 6.31
N ILE A 138 -9.77 -3.98 5.83
CA ILE A 138 -11.20 -3.82 5.57
C ILE A 138 -12.01 -4.86 6.36
N PRO A 139 -13.26 -4.56 6.74
CA PRO A 139 -14.18 -5.58 7.23
C PRO A 139 -14.31 -6.73 6.24
N LYS A 140 -14.33 -7.96 6.76
CA LYS A 140 -14.51 -9.16 5.94
C LYS A 140 -15.85 -9.16 5.20
N SER A 141 -16.86 -8.49 5.75
CA SER A 141 -18.17 -8.27 5.11
C SER A 141 -18.10 -7.42 3.85
N GLU A 142 -17.04 -6.63 3.66
CA GLU A 142 -16.82 -5.81 2.46
C GLU A 142 -16.05 -6.55 1.36
N VAL A 143 -15.61 -7.79 1.61
CA VAL A 143 -14.98 -8.62 0.57
C VAL A 143 -16.03 -8.97 -0.49
N PRO A 144 -15.81 -8.66 -1.78
CA PRO A 144 -16.77 -8.94 -2.83
C PRO A 144 -17.11 -10.42 -2.95
N ARG A 145 -18.37 -10.72 -3.30
CA ARG A 145 -18.77 -12.09 -3.62
C ARG A 145 -17.94 -12.60 -4.80
N GLY A 146 -17.38 -13.80 -4.67
CA GLY A 146 -16.51 -14.41 -5.68
C GLY A 146 -15.03 -14.07 -5.54
N ALA A 147 -14.66 -13.16 -4.64
CA ALA A 147 -13.25 -12.95 -4.29
C ALA A 147 -12.74 -14.08 -3.36
N THR A 148 -11.49 -14.48 -3.56
CA THR A 148 -10.80 -15.45 -2.70
C THR A 148 -10.08 -14.71 -1.58
N ILE A 149 -10.25 -15.17 -0.33
CA ILE A 149 -9.46 -14.70 0.82
C ILE A 149 -8.31 -15.69 1.04
N LEU A 150 -7.09 -15.24 0.76
CA LEU A 150 -5.84 -15.96 0.91
C LEU A 150 -5.39 -15.94 2.37
N GLY A 151 -4.70 -16.98 2.83
CA GLY A 151 -4.07 -16.98 4.15
C GLY A 151 -4.03 -18.33 4.81
#